data_AF-A0A925ZHK9-F1
#
_entry.id   AF-A0A925ZHK9-F1
#
_cell.length_a   1.000
_cell.length_b   1.000
_cell.length_c   1.000
_cell.angle_alpha   90.00
_cell.angle_beta   90.00
_cell.angle_gamma   90.00
#
_symmetry.space_group_name_H-M   'P 1'
#
loop_
_entity.id
_entity.type
_entity.pdbx_description
1 polymer ?
#
loop_
_entity_poly.entity_id
_entity_poly.type
_entity_poly.pdbx_seq_one_letter_code
_entity_poly.pdbx_strand_id
1 'polypeptide(L)'
;SLDFNPVVDLLRVVTGTGQNARVNPNTGALVSLDTALSSSLLISGIAYSNNNVGASSTTLYGYDFLSDNVGTIGGLNGVPSPNGGTFNVVGNSGIVTGDAGLGFDISGATGNAYVTVDDFNGSPGVNAEFFSMNLGTGTITQIGADDIFPVLDISVAPQVVPEPATMAALGLGVLALIRRKRKN
;
A
#
# COMPACT_ATOMS: atom_id res chain seq x y z
N SER A 1 -11.33 -0.67 -0.12
CA SER A 1 -9.90 -1.02 -0.21
C SER A 1 -9.43 -1.75 1.04
N LEU A 2 -8.36 -2.52 0.93
CA LEU A 2 -7.74 -3.22 2.05
C LEU A 2 -6.22 -3.23 1.88
N ASP A 3 -5.48 -3.28 2.98
CA ASP A 3 -4.04 -3.54 2.95
C ASP A 3 -3.55 -4.12 4.29
N PHE A 4 -2.38 -4.75 4.27
CA PHE A 4 -1.73 -5.36 5.41
C PHE A 4 -0.96 -4.33 6.23
N ASN A 5 -1.22 -4.26 7.54
CA ASN A 5 -0.41 -3.49 8.46
C ASN A 5 0.84 -4.29 8.86
N PRO A 6 2.05 -3.90 8.43
CA PRO A 6 3.27 -4.69 8.65
C PRO A 6 3.75 -4.71 10.11
N VAL A 7 3.23 -3.82 10.97
CA VAL A 7 3.65 -3.70 12.38
C VAL A 7 2.83 -4.61 13.28
N VAL A 8 1.52 -4.69 13.04
CA VAL A 8 0.59 -5.45 13.91
C VAL A 8 0.08 -6.75 13.30
N ASP A 9 0.47 -7.07 12.06
CA ASP A 9 0.07 -8.30 11.35
C ASP A 9 -1.46 -8.43 11.24
N LEU A 10 -2.12 -7.35 10.83
CA LEU A 10 -3.57 -7.31 10.61
C LEU A 10 -3.88 -6.67 9.26
N LEU A 11 -4.92 -7.17 8.60
CA LEU A 11 -5.52 -6.47 7.47
C LEU A 11 -6.30 -5.28 7.98
N ARG A 12 -6.12 -4.14 7.32
CA ARG A 12 -7.02 -2.99 7.40
C ARG A 12 -8.00 -3.07 6.25
N VAL A 13 -9.27 -2.82 6.53
CA VAL A 13 -10.32 -2.70 5.51
C VAL A 13 -10.97 -1.34 5.69
N VAL A 14 -10.97 -0.54 4.64
CA VAL A 14 -11.69 0.73 4.58
C VAL A 14 -12.71 0.68 3.45
N THR A 15 -13.96 0.99 3.77
CA THR A 15 -15.05 1.03 2.78
C THR A 15 -15.25 2.46 2.28
N GLY A 16 -15.85 2.62 1.10
CA GLY A 16 -16.26 3.93 0.58
C GLY A 16 -17.30 4.66 1.44
N THR A 17 -17.92 3.97 2.41
CA THR A 17 -18.80 4.56 3.42
C THR A 17 -18.08 4.97 4.72
N GLY A 18 -16.75 4.90 4.73
CA GLY A 18 -15.91 5.30 5.86
C GLY A 18 -15.77 4.25 6.97
N GLN A 19 -16.29 3.03 6.81
CA GLN A 19 -16.03 1.97 7.80
C GLN A 19 -14.53 1.68 7.85
N ASN A 20 -14.02 1.49 9.06
CA ASN A 20 -12.60 1.28 9.33
C ASN A 20 -12.46 0.03 10.20
N ALA A 21 -12.17 -1.10 9.57
CA ALA A 21 -12.10 -2.39 10.24
C ALA A 21 -10.69 -2.95 10.21
N ARG A 22 -10.37 -3.80 11.19
CA ARG A 22 -9.21 -4.70 11.08
C ARG A 22 -9.63 -6.14 11.22
N VAL A 23 -9.00 -6.97 10.41
CA VAL A 23 -9.30 -8.39 10.23
C VAL A 23 -8.01 -9.17 10.42
N ASN A 24 -8.10 -10.32 11.08
CA ASN A 24 -6.98 -11.22 11.22
C ASN A 24 -6.78 -11.98 9.88
N PRO A 25 -5.62 -11.83 9.20
CA PRO A 25 -5.39 -12.46 7.91
C PRO A 25 -5.37 -13.99 7.98
N ASN A 26 -4.99 -14.57 9.12
CA ASN A 26 -4.86 -16.02 9.29
C ASN A 26 -6.22 -16.70 9.52
N THR A 27 -7.17 -16.01 10.13
CA THR A 27 -8.47 -16.60 10.51
C THR A 27 -9.66 -15.98 9.79
N GLY A 28 -9.48 -14.83 9.12
CA GLY A 28 -10.55 -14.02 8.55
C GLY A 28 -11.45 -13.37 9.60
N ALA A 29 -11.14 -13.51 10.89
CA ALA A 29 -11.98 -12.97 11.96
C ALA A 29 -11.85 -11.44 12.04
N LEU A 30 -12.99 -10.75 12.18
CA LEU A 30 -13.01 -9.34 12.53
C LEU A 30 -12.37 -9.15 13.90
N VAL A 31 -11.29 -8.37 13.96
CA VAL A 31 -10.59 -8.03 15.20
C VAL A 31 -11.24 -6.81 15.85
N SER A 32 -11.55 -5.79 15.06
CA SER A 32 -12.20 -4.58 15.56
C SER A 32 -12.85 -3.80 14.44
N LEU A 33 -13.96 -3.13 14.79
CA LEU A 33 -14.49 -2.01 14.03
C LEU A 33 -14.04 -0.74 14.76
N ASP A 34 -13.05 -0.06 14.19
CA ASP A 34 -12.46 1.15 14.74
C ASP A 34 -13.34 2.38 14.42
N THR A 35 -12.92 3.57 14.87
CA THR A 35 -13.64 4.81 14.56
C THR A 35 -13.73 5.01 13.06
N ALA A 36 -14.95 5.20 12.57
CA ALA A 36 -15.22 5.44 11.16
C ALA A 36 -14.59 6.75 10.70
N LEU A 37 -14.16 6.77 9.44
CA LEU A 37 -13.75 8.00 8.77
C LEU A 37 -14.97 8.91 8.54
N SER A 38 -14.71 10.19 8.29
CA SER A 38 -15.76 11.15 7.93
C SER A 38 -16.60 10.64 6.75
N SER A 39 -17.92 10.75 6.85
CA SER A 39 -18.85 10.42 5.75
C SER A 39 -18.77 11.37 4.56
N SER A 40 -17.97 12.44 4.66
CA SER A 40 -17.65 13.34 3.55
C SER A 40 -16.52 12.81 2.65
N LEU A 41 -15.90 11.69 3.00
CA LEU A 41 -14.81 11.06 2.25
C LEU A 41 -15.35 9.83 1.51
N LEU A 42 -14.73 9.53 0.37
CA LEU A 42 -14.83 8.23 -0.30
C LEU A 42 -13.41 7.70 -0.49
N ILE A 43 -12.94 6.95 0.50
CA ILE A 43 -11.62 6.31 0.41
C ILE A 43 -11.71 5.10 -0.53
N SER A 44 -11.12 5.25 -1.71
CA SER A 44 -11.14 4.25 -2.78
C SER A 44 -9.91 3.35 -2.77
N GLY A 45 -8.76 3.83 -2.28
CA GLY A 45 -7.53 3.06 -2.10
C GLY A 45 -6.85 3.35 -0.76
N ILE A 46 -6.20 2.36 -0.16
CA ILE A 46 -5.34 2.51 1.01
C ILE A 46 -4.04 1.70 0.83
N ALA A 47 -2.94 2.19 1.38
CA ALA A 47 -1.68 1.47 1.39
C ALA A 47 -0.84 1.82 2.63
N TYR A 48 -0.18 0.83 3.23
CA TYR A 48 0.75 0.99 4.33
C TYR A 48 2.19 1.17 3.84
N SER A 49 2.88 2.16 4.38
CA SER A 49 4.32 2.31 4.15
C SER A 49 5.13 1.29 4.96
N ASN A 50 6.41 1.12 4.60
CA ASN A 50 7.31 0.16 5.24
C ASN A 50 6.73 -1.26 5.28
N ASN A 51 6.03 -1.70 4.22
CA ASN A 51 5.41 -3.02 4.15
C ASN A 51 6.44 -4.15 3.98
N ASN A 52 7.25 -4.35 5.03
CA ASN A 52 8.33 -5.33 5.12
C ASN A 52 8.24 -6.09 6.44
N VAL A 53 8.75 -7.32 6.44
CA VAL A 53 8.86 -8.14 7.66
C VAL A 53 9.70 -7.41 8.71
N GLY A 54 9.14 -7.27 9.92
CA GLY A 54 9.83 -6.65 11.05
C GLY A 54 9.77 -5.13 11.09
N ALA A 55 8.87 -4.50 10.32
CA ALA A 55 8.63 -3.06 10.40
C ALA A 55 8.30 -2.62 11.84
N SER A 56 9.00 -1.60 12.35
CA SER A 56 8.75 -1.02 13.67
C SER A 56 7.74 0.13 13.63
N SER A 57 7.52 0.72 12.45
CA SER A 57 6.54 1.78 12.21
C SER A 57 6.02 1.71 10.78
N THR A 58 4.78 2.18 10.59
CA THR A 58 4.12 2.25 9.30
C THR A 58 3.16 3.44 9.27
N THR A 59 2.92 4.01 8.10
CA THR A 59 1.91 5.05 7.87
C THR A 59 0.82 4.48 6.97
N LEU A 60 -0.44 4.64 7.35
CA LEU A 60 -1.56 4.33 6.44
C LEU A 60 -1.83 5.55 5.57
N TYR A 61 -1.66 5.39 4.26
CA TYR A 61 -2.10 6.36 3.26
C TYR A 61 -3.46 5.96 2.70
N GLY A 62 -4.22 6.93 2.22
CA GLY A 62 -5.46 6.72 1.51
C GLY A 62 -5.65 7.74 0.39
N TYR A 63 -6.40 7.33 -0.63
CA TYR A 63 -6.87 8.19 -1.72
C TYR A 63 -8.36 8.49 -1.52
N ASP A 64 -8.70 9.76 -1.37
CA ASP A 64 -10.10 10.24 -1.33
C ASP A 64 -10.56 10.62 -2.74
N PHE A 65 -11.40 9.77 -3.32
CA PHE A 65 -11.93 9.93 -4.67
C PHE A 65 -12.74 11.23 -4.83
N LEU A 66 -13.52 11.64 -3.83
CA LEU A 66 -14.40 12.80 -3.97
C LEU A 66 -13.66 14.12 -4.18
N SER A 67 -12.40 14.18 -3.75
CA SER A 67 -11.58 15.40 -3.82
C SER A 67 -10.24 15.19 -4.53
N ASP A 68 -10.02 14.01 -5.11
CA ASP A 68 -8.75 13.58 -5.72
C ASP A 68 -7.52 13.84 -4.81
N ASN A 69 -7.72 13.71 -3.50
CA ASN A 69 -6.68 13.99 -2.52
C ASN A 69 -6.07 12.71 -1.98
N VAL A 70 -4.74 12.71 -1.87
CA VAL A 70 -3.99 11.73 -1.11
C VAL A 70 -3.79 12.27 0.31
N GLY A 71 -3.91 11.40 1.31
CA GLY A 71 -3.71 11.76 2.70
C GLY A 71 -3.29 10.58 3.57
N THR A 72 -3.04 10.84 4.84
CA THR A 72 -2.83 9.80 5.85
C THR A 72 -4.12 9.53 6.61
N ILE A 73 -4.39 8.26 6.93
CA ILE A 73 -5.42 7.89 7.91
C ILE A 73 -4.70 7.66 9.25
N GLY A 74 -4.96 8.50 10.24
CA GLY A 74 -4.05 8.71 11.35
C GLY A 74 -2.91 9.65 10.95
N GLY A 75 -1.71 9.46 11.50
CA GLY A 75 -0.54 10.25 11.16
C GLY A 75 0.69 9.43 10.79
N LEU A 76 1.77 10.15 10.48
CA LEU A 76 3.05 9.57 10.09
C LEU A 76 3.56 8.59 11.16
N ASN A 77 4.12 7.48 10.70
CA ASN A 77 4.64 6.41 11.56
C ASN A 77 3.59 5.82 12.53
N GLY A 78 2.30 5.97 12.22
CA GLY A 78 1.20 5.43 13.00
C GLY A 78 0.81 6.30 14.19
N VAL A 79 1.22 7.58 14.21
CA VAL A 79 0.95 8.53 15.29
C VAL A 79 0.32 9.82 14.74
N PRO A 80 -0.95 10.13 15.07
CA PRO A 80 -1.89 9.30 15.82
C PRO A 80 -2.26 8.01 15.08
N SER A 81 -2.79 7.02 15.81
CA SER A 81 -3.16 5.72 15.25
C SER A 81 -4.24 5.84 14.17
N PRO A 82 -4.17 5.07 13.07
CA PRO A 82 -5.24 4.97 12.07
C PRO A 82 -6.59 4.51 12.64
N ASN A 83 -6.60 3.87 13.81
CA ASN A 83 -7.82 3.45 14.49
C ASN A 83 -8.72 4.65 14.89
N GLY A 84 -8.16 5.86 14.94
CA GLY A 84 -8.92 7.08 15.19
C GLY A 84 -9.72 7.59 13.98
N GLY A 85 -9.57 7.01 12.79
CA GLY A 85 -10.37 7.33 11.61
C GLY A 85 -10.20 8.76 11.07
N THR A 86 -9.18 9.50 11.51
CA THR A 86 -8.95 10.87 11.01
C THR A 86 -8.15 10.81 9.72
N PHE A 87 -8.67 11.41 8.65
CA PHE A 87 -7.95 11.60 7.40
C PHE A 87 -7.30 12.98 7.36
N ASN A 88 -5.98 13.02 7.12
CA ASN A 88 -5.21 14.25 7.01
C ASN A 88 -4.70 14.39 5.58
N VAL A 89 -5.20 15.39 4.85
CA VAL A 89 -4.80 15.65 3.46
C VAL A 89 -3.32 15.96 3.40
N VAL A 90 -2.61 15.28 2.48
CA VAL A 90 -1.23 15.58 2.09
C VAL A 90 -1.24 16.50 0.88
N GLY A 91 -2.03 16.18 -0.15
CA GLY A 91 -2.20 17.02 -1.32
C GLY A 91 -3.05 16.36 -2.41
N ASN A 92 -3.39 17.14 -3.43
CA ASN A 92 -4.17 16.68 -4.58
C ASN A 92 -3.29 15.88 -5.56
N SER A 93 -3.86 14.87 -6.20
CA SER A 93 -3.18 13.99 -7.15
C SER A 93 -2.71 14.73 -8.41
N GLY A 94 -3.37 15.83 -8.76
CA GLY A 94 -3.11 16.62 -9.96
C GLY A 94 -3.88 16.14 -11.19
N ILE A 95 -4.68 15.08 -11.06
CA ILE A 95 -5.59 14.59 -12.09
C ILE A 95 -7.03 14.59 -11.57
N VAL A 96 -7.99 14.44 -12.48
CA VAL A 96 -9.40 14.27 -12.12
C VAL A 96 -9.79 12.85 -12.46
N THR A 97 -10.19 12.08 -11.45
CA THR A 97 -10.67 10.72 -11.63
C THR A 97 -12.15 10.70 -11.96
N GLY A 98 -12.57 9.82 -12.86
CA GLY A 98 -13.96 9.64 -13.28
C GLY A 98 -14.64 8.43 -12.61
N ASP A 99 -13.86 7.47 -12.11
CA ASP A 99 -14.33 6.29 -11.40
C ASP A 99 -13.55 6.02 -10.10
N ALA A 100 -14.24 5.42 -9.11
CA ALA A 100 -13.64 5.09 -7.82
C ALA A 100 -12.88 3.75 -7.80
N GLY A 101 -12.86 3.02 -8.92
CA GLY A 101 -12.07 1.82 -9.13
C GLY A 101 -10.60 2.17 -9.31
N LEU A 102 -9.86 2.16 -8.21
CA LEU A 102 -8.43 2.42 -8.22
C LEU A 102 -7.67 1.43 -7.35
N GLY A 103 -6.47 1.08 -7.79
CA GLY A 103 -5.50 0.29 -7.03
C GLY A 103 -4.43 1.20 -6.45
N PHE A 104 -4.01 0.92 -5.23
CA PHE A 104 -2.98 1.71 -4.56
C PHE A 104 -2.11 0.78 -3.72
N ASP A 105 -0.80 0.75 -3.99
CA ASP A 105 0.15 0.00 -3.17
C ASP A 105 1.49 0.74 -3.02
N ILE A 106 2.18 0.47 -1.92
CA ILE A 106 3.50 0.99 -1.59
C ILE A 106 4.48 -0.17 -1.52
N SER A 107 5.49 -0.13 -2.38
CA SER A 107 6.55 -1.12 -2.41
C SER A 107 7.27 -1.19 -1.05
N GLY A 108 7.18 -2.31 -0.35
CA GLY A 108 8.02 -2.57 0.82
C GLY A 108 9.51 -2.44 0.49
N ALA A 109 9.91 -2.90 -0.70
CA ALA A 109 11.29 -2.90 -1.16
C ALA A 109 11.93 -1.50 -1.24
N THR A 110 11.20 -0.55 -1.82
CA THR A 110 11.75 0.74 -2.27
C THR A 110 11.11 1.93 -1.58
N GLY A 111 9.94 1.75 -0.95
CA GLY A 111 9.11 2.83 -0.45
C GLY A 111 8.36 3.60 -1.54
N ASN A 112 8.52 3.23 -2.82
CA ASN A 112 7.82 3.88 -3.92
C ASN A 112 6.33 3.50 -3.90
N ALA A 113 5.48 4.51 -4.06
CA ALA A 113 4.04 4.36 -4.15
C ALA A 113 3.59 4.32 -5.62
N TYR A 114 2.61 3.47 -5.90
CA TYR A 114 2.02 3.32 -7.22
C TYR A 114 0.51 3.34 -7.12
N VAL A 115 -0.15 3.88 -8.13
CA VAL A 115 -1.60 3.95 -8.20
C VAL A 115 -2.07 3.65 -9.62
N THR A 116 -3.19 2.95 -9.76
CA THR A 116 -3.94 2.86 -11.01
C THR A 116 -5.22 3.66 -10.90
N VAL A 117 -5.42 4.63 -11.79
CA VAL A 117 -6.58 5.54 -11.80
C VAL A 117 -6.93 5.87 -13.25
N ASP A 118 -8.17 6.20 -13.53
CA ASP A 118 -8.53 6.84 -14.80
C ASP A 118 -8.14 8.32 -14.77
N ASP A 119 -7.58 8.84 -15.87
CA ASP A 119 -7.40 10.29 -16.06
C ASP A 119 -8.49 10.82 -17.00
N PHE A 120 -9.61 11.22 -16.39
CA PHE A 120 -10.80 11.65 -17.12
C PHE A 120 -10.55 12.86 -18.05
N ASN A 121 -9.57 13.70 -17.71
CA ASN A 121 -9.22 14.89 -18.50
C ASN A 121 -8.12 14.61 -19.54
N GLY A 122 -7.19 13.71 -19.27
CA GLY A 122 -6.07 13.35 -20.16
C GLY A 122 -6.40 12.29 -21.20
N SER A 123 -7.22 11.30 -20.84
CA SER A 123 -7.62 10.19 -21.69
C SER A 123 -9.14 9.97 -21.58
N PRO A 124 -9.95 10.46 -22.55
CA PRO A 124 -11.40 10.35 -22.46
C PRO A 124 -11.83 8.87 -22.48
N GLY A 125 -12.19 8.34 -21.32
CA GLY A 125 -12.53 6.95 -21.05
C GLY A 125 -12.46 6.63 -19.56
N VAL A 126 -12.84 5.42 -19.16
CA VAL A 126 -12.68 4.89 -17.77
C VAL A 126 -11.55 3.86 -17.70
N ASN A 127 -10.59 3.98 -18.62
CA ASN A 127 -9.45 3.08 -18.69
C ASN A 127 -8.44 3.48 -17.62
N ALA A 128 -7.90 2.50 -16.91
CA ALA A 128 -6.92 2.78 -15.88
C ALA A 128 -5.57 3.12 -16.52
N GLU A 129 -4.89 4.10 -15.98
CA GLU A 129 -3.49 4.39 -16.28
C GLU A 129 -2.65 4.09 -15.03
N PHE A 130 -1.36 3.86 -15.21
CA PHE A 130 -0.45 3.50 -14.13
C PHE A 130 0.46 4.67 -13.79
N PHE A 131 0.50 5.03 -12.51
CA PHE A 131 1.24 6.18 -12.03
C PHE A 131 2.16 5.81 -10.87
N SER A 132 3.31 6.47 -10.79
CA SER A 132 4.03 6.64 -9.52
C SER A 132 3.40 7.79 -8.72
N MET A 133 3.34 7.67 -7.41
CA MET A 133 2.80 8.69 -6.51
C MET A 133 3.87 9.23 -5.56
N ASN A 134 3.88 10.55 -5.37
CA ASN A 134 4.69 11.18 -4.33
C ASN A 134 3.89 11.30 -3.03
N LEU A 135 4.20 10.47 -2.03
CA LEU A 135 3.51 10.45 -0.73
C LEU A 135 3.71 11.70 0.13
N GLY A 136 4.63 12.61 -0.24
CA GLY A 136 4.86 13.88 0.46
C GLY A 136 4.05 15.05 -0.11
N THR A 137 3.60 14.95 -1.36
CA THR A 137 2.87 16.02 -2.07
C THR A 137 1.49 15.57 -2.58
N GLY A 138 1.23 14.27 -2.64
CA GLY A 138 0.03 13.67 -3.25
C GLY A 138 0.07 13.56 -4.77
N THR A 139 0.93 14.34 -5.43
CA THR A 139 1.03 14.40 -6.90
C THR A 139 1.43 13.07 -7.51
N ILE A 140 0.81 12.71 -8.63
CA ILE A 140 1.11 11.49 -9.37
C ILE A 140 1.83 11.80 -10.70
N THR A 141 2.53 10.80 -11.26
CA THR A 141 3.23 10.91 -12.55
C THR A 141 3.03 9.62 -13.32
N GLN A 142 2.52 9.72 -14.55
CA GLN A 142 2.20 8.57 -15.38
C GLN A 142 3.49 7.83 -15.76
N ILE A 143 3.47 6.51 -15.59
CA ILE A 143 4.57 5.59 -15.90
C ILE A 143 4.14 4.45 -16.83
N GLY A 144 2.85 4.33 -17.11
CA GLY A 144 2.28 3.41 -18.09
C GLY A 144 0.80 3.68 -18.32
N ALA A 145 0.23 3.10 -19.38
CA ALA A 145 -1.20 3.16 -19.68
C ALA A 145 -1.75 1.73 -19.80
N ASP A 146 -2.96 1.50 -19.29
CA ASP A 146 -3.75 0.29 -19.56
C ASP A 146 -5.01 0.72 -20.34
N ASP A 147 -4.86 0.84 -21.66
CA ASP A 147 -5.92 1.37 -22.55
C ASP A 147 -7.08 0.38 -22.80
N ILE A 148 -7.18 -0.71 -22.02
CA ILE A 148 -8.07 -1.83 -22.37
C ILE A 148 -9.12 -2.10 -21.29
N PHE A 149 -8.80 -2.02 -20.01
CA PHE A 149 -9.73 -2.37 -18.94
C PHE A 149 -9.61 -1.47 -17.70
N PRO A 150 -10.70 -1.31 -16.92
CA PRO A 150 -10.60 -0.75 -15.57
C PRO A 150 -9.82 -1.72 -14.68
N VAL A 151 -8.92 -1.18 -13.86
CA VAL A 151 -8.16 -1.93 -12.85
C VAL A 151 -8.78 -1.68 -11.48
N LEU A 152 -9.24 -2.76 -10.83
CA LEU A 152 -9.85 -2.66 -9.51
C LEU A 152 -8.81 -2.47 -8.40
N ASP A 153 -7.67 -3.16 -8.50
CA ASP A 153 -6.61 -3.12 -7.50
C ASP A 153 -5.26 -3.56 -8.08
N ILE A 154 -4.17 -3.19 -7.41
CA ILE A 154 -2.81 -3.59 -7.73
C ILE A 154 -2.08 -4.08 -6.48
N SER A 155 -1.03 -4.86 -6.68
CA SER A 155 0.00 -5.00 -5.65
C SER A 155 1.39 -5.00 -6.26
N VAL A 156 2.35 -4.50 -5.49
CA VAL A 156 3.77 -4.48 -5.80
C VAL A 156 4.39 -5.66 -5.09
N ALA A 157 5.01 -6.55 -5.87
CA ALA A 157 5.65 -7.73 -5.32
C ALA A 157 6.66 -7.36 -4.20
N PRO A 158 6.62 -8.04 -3.04
CA PRO A 158 7.61 -7.83 -1.99
C PRO A 158 9.00 -8.25 -2.48
N GLN A 159 10.06 -7.79 -1.79
CA GLN A 159 11.40 -8.34 -2.02
C GLN A 159 11.36 -9.85 -1.78
N VAL A 160 11.92 -10.61 -2.72
CA VAL A 160 12.21 -12.04 -2.51
C VAL A 160 13.24 -12.15 -1.39
N VAL A 161 12.79 -12.48 -0.18
CA VAL A 161 13.67 -12.88 0.91
C VAL A 161 14.11 -14.32 0.64
N PRO A 162 15.42 -14.61 0.50
CA PRO A 162 15.87 -15.99 0.38
C PRO A 162 15.43 -16.76 1.63
N GLU A 163 14.70 -17.85 1.44
CA GLU A 163 14.21 -18.62 2.57
C GLU A 163 15.37 -19.08 3.47
N PRO A 164 15.17 -19.18 4.81
CA PRO A 164 16.23 -19.51 5.76
C PRO A 164 17.03 -20.78 5.38
N ALA A 165 16.38 -21.76 4.75
CA ALA A 165 17.02 -22.97 4.26
C ALA A 165 18.06 -22.70 3.16
N THR A 166 17.77 -21.77 2.24
CA THR A 166 18.68 -21.34 1.16
C THR A 166 19.91 -20.66 1.75
N MET A 167 19.73 -19.83 2.79
CA MET A 167 20.82 -19.18 3.51
C MET A 167 21.67 -20.17 4.32
N ALA A 168 21.03 -21.13 5.01
CA ALA A 168 21.72 -22.17 5.75
C ALA A 168 22.54 -23.08 4.83
N ALA A 169 21.99 -23.48 3.69
CA ALA A 169 22.68 -24.28 2.68
C ALA A 169 23.90 -23.53 2.09
N LEU A 170 23.75 -22.24 1.79
CA LEU A 170 24.84 -21.39 1.34
C LEU A 170 25.95 -21.29 2.40
N GLY A 171 25.57 -21.04 3.66
CA GLY A 171 26.51 -20.96 4.79
C GLY A 171 27.28 -22.27 5.00
N LEU A 172 26.59 -23.41 4.97
CA LEU A 172 27.21 -24.73 5.05
C LEU A 172 28.14 -25.02 3.86
N GLY A 173 27.75 -24.62 2.65
CA GLY A 173 28.59 -24.75 1.46
C GLY A 173 29.89 -23.94 1.55
N VAL A 174 29.81 -22.70 2.03
CA VAL A 174 30.99 -21.84 2.27
C VAL A 174 31.90 -22.44 3.35
N LEU A 175 31.34 -22.91 4.46
CA LEU A 175 32.11 -23.57 5.53
C LEU A 175 32.82 -24.84 5.02
N ALA A 176 32.16 -25.63 4.18
CA ALA A 176 32.75 -26.82 3.56
C ALA A 176 33.94 -26.45 2.65
N LEU A 177 33.81 -25.38 1.85
CA LEU A 177 34.88 -24.86 0.99
C LEU A 177 36.08 -24.34 1.79
N ILE A 178 35.85 -23.57 2.86
CA ILE A 178 36.90 -23.09 3.76
C ILE A 178 37.62 -24.26 4.43
N ARG A 179 36.87 -25.25 4.92
CA ARG A 179 37.43 -26.45 5.56
C ARG A 179 38.25 -27.28 4.58
N ARG A 180 37.85 -27.34 3.30
CA ARG A 180 38.61 -28.00 2.23
C ARG A 180 39.92 -27.27 1.91
N LYS A 181 39.92 -25.93 1.87
CA LYS A 181 41.14 -25.13 1.66
C LYS A 181 42.17 -25.25 2.78
N ARG A 182 41.75 -25.48 4.04
CA ARG A 182 42.66 -25.62 5.19
C ARG A 182 43.34 -27.00 5.29
N LYS A 183 42.89 -27.99 4.50
CA LYS A 183 43.42 -29.36 4.50
C LYS A 183 44.43 -29.61 3.37
N ASN A 184 44.63 -28.64 2.49
CA ASN A 184 45.67 -28.62 1.46
C ASN A 184 46.76 -27.63 1.88
#